data_AF-A0A2J6T2L7-F1
#
_entry.id   AF-A0A2J6T2L7-F1
#
_cell.length_a   1.000
_cell.length_b   1.000
_cell.length_c   1.000
_cell.angle_alpha   90.00
_cell.angle_beta   90.00
_cell.angle_gamma   90.00
#
_symmetry.space_group_name_H-M   'P 1'
#
loop_
_entity.id
_entity.type
_entity.pdbx_description
1 polymer ?
#
loop_
_entity_poly.entity_id
_entity_poly.type
_entity_poly.pdbx_seq_one_letter_code
_entity_poly.pdbx_strand_id
1 'polypeptide(L)'
;ITAIECTSADGQFLKPSIIWPTHFQEIWEGSSNFGWYHEQSKDGYLDRNVILKWITETFEPQTKARAKGSIPLLISDALSDYNTRFVEKFCEKKTFVYVNFIH
;
A
#
# COMPACT_ATOMS: atom_id res chain seq x y z
N ILE A 1 -12.72 -6.04 6.85
CA ILE A 1 -12.40 -5.03 5.81
C ILE A 1 -11.32 -4.15 6.40
N THR A 2 -10.24 -3.93 5.67
CA THR A 2 -9.09 -3.14 6.11
C THR A 2 -8.82 -2.05 5.07
N ALA A 3 -8.42 -0.85 5.50
CA ALA A 3 -7.99 0.22 4.61
C ALA A 3 -6.49 0.47 4.78
N ILE A 4 -5.78 0.65 3.66
CA ILE A 4 -4.40 1.14 3.64
C ILE A 4 -4.45 2.61 3.25
N GLU A 5 -4.12 3.47 4.21
CA GLU A 5 -4.01 4.92 4.01
C GLU A 5 -2.55 5.34 4.12
N CYS A 6 -2.14 6.30 3.30
CA CYS A 6 -0.76 6.78 3.28
C CYS A 6 -0.75 8.29 3.06
N THR A 7 -0.07 8.99 3.96
CA THR A 7 0.00 10.45 4.00
C THR A 7 1.46 10.88 3.87
N SER A 8 1.71 11.93 3.11
CA SER A 8 3.01 12.56 3.00
C SER A 8 3.20 13.67 4.05
N ALA A 9 4.45 14.07 4.28
CA ALA A 9 4.79 15.09 5.27
C ALA A 9 4.16 16.47 5.00
N ASP A 10 3.75 16.75 3.77
CA ASP A 10 3.03 17.96 3.36
C ASP A 10 1.49 17.84 3.50
N GLY A 11 0.99 16.76 4.12
CA GLY A 11 -0.42 16.56 4.43
C GLY A 11 -1.27 16.06 3.25
N GLN A 12 -0.65 15.65 2.13
CA GLN A 12 -1.37 15.03 1.02
C GLN A 12 -1.54 13.53 1.24
N PHE A 13 -2.63 12.96 0.71
CA PHE A 13 -2.95 11.54 0.84
C PHE A 13 -2.83 10.83 -0.51
N LEU A 14 -2.34 9.59 -0.50
CA LEU A 14 -2.51 8.70 -1.64
C LEU A 14 -3.98 8.27 -1.73
N LYS A 15 -4.46 7.91 -2.93
CA LYS A 15 -5.74 7.22 -3.04
C LYS A 15 -5.63 5.91 -2.23
N PRO A 16 -6.59 5.64 -1.33
CA PRO A 16 -6.51 4.51 -0.42
C PRO A 16 -6.72 3.19 -1.16
N SER A 17 -6.30 2.10 -0.50
CA SER A 17 -6.58 0.74 -0.93
C SER A 17 -7.44 0.03 0.10
N ILE A 18 -8.53 -0.59 -0.35
CA ILE A 18 -9.45 -1.33 0.52
C ILE A 18 -9.25 -2.83 0.32
N ILE A 19 -8.99 -3.54 1.40
CA ILE A 19 -8.83 -4.99 1.46
C ILE A 19 -10.14 -5.62 1.94
N TRP A 20 -10.70 -6.45 1.08
CA TRP A 20 -11.93 -7.20 1.35
C TRP A 20 -11.61 -8.65 1.71
N PRO A 21 -12.35 -9.27 2.63
CA PRO A 21 -12.27 -10.72 2.83
C PRO A 21 -12.81 -11.45 1.60
N THR A 22 -12.23 -12.60 1.24
CA THR A 22 -12.64 -13.38 0.06
C THR A 22 -14.11 -13.85 0.07
N HIS A 23 -14.76 -13.88 1.24
CA HIS A 23 -16.17 -14.23 1.37
C HIS A 23 -17.14 -13.06 1.09
N PHE A 24 -16.61 -11.85 0.89
CA PHE A 24 -17.41 -10.71 0.44
C PHE A 24 -17.54 -10.77 -1.09
N GLN A 25 -18.66 -11.33 -1.56
CA GLN A 25 -18.91 -11.67 -2.96
C GLN A 25 -19.34 -10.46 -3.81
N GLU A 26 -19.78 -9.37 -3.19
CA GLU A 26 -20.17 -8.13 -3.85
C GLU A 26 -19.06 -7.10 -3.71
N ILE A 27 -18.30 -6.91 -4.79
CA ILE A 27 -17.46 -5.72 -4.96
C ILE A 27 -18.43 -4.54 -4.95
N TRP A 28 -18.31 -3.66 -3.96
CA TRP A 28 -19.15 -2.48 -3.84
C TRP A 28 -18.95 -1.59 -5.07
N GLU A 29 -19.85 -1.65 -6.04
CA GLU A 29 -19.74 -0.93 -7.33
C GLU A 29 -19.62 0.60 -7.14
N GLY A 30 -20.05 1.13 -5.99
CA GLY A 30 -19.97 2.54 -5.63
C GLY A 30 -18.54 3.08 -5.43
N SER A 31 -17.55 2.24 -5.14
CA SER A 31 -16.17 2.70 -4.91
C SER A 31 -15.39 3.01 -6.18
N SER A 32 -15.85 2.48 -7.32
CA SER A 32 -15.28 2.77 -8.65
C SER A 32 -15.26 4.28 -8.95
N ASN A 33 -16.22 5.02 -8.39
CA ASN A 33 -16.36 6.47 -8.57
C ASN A 33 -15.30 7.30 -7.83
N PHE A 34 -14.65 6.75 -6.80
CA PHE A 34 -13.65 7.47 -6.00
C PHE A 34 -12.21 7.16 -6.43
N GLY A 35 -12.03 6.24 -7.39
CA GLY A 35 -10.72 5.83 -7.89
C GLY A 35 -9.85 5.12 -6.85
N TRP A 36 -10.47 4.54 -5.82
CA TRP A 36 -9.79 3.74 -4.80
C TRP A 36 -9.29 2.42 -5.39
N TYR A 37 -8.26 1.87 -4.77
CA TYR A 37 -7.74 0.55 -5.14
C TYR A 37 -8.43 -0.53 -4.32
N HIS A 38 -8.65 -1.69 -4.91
CA HIS A 38 -9.41 -2.78 -4.30
C HIS A 38 -8.61 -4.07 -4.33
N GLU A 39 -8.44 -4.65 -3.16
CA GLU A 39 -7.71 -5.89 -2.95
C GLU A 39 -8.56 -6.91 -2.20
N GLN A 40 -8.20 -8.18 -2.33
CA GLN A 40 -8.81 -9.26 -1.57
C GLN A 40 -7.74 -10.06 -0.86
N SER A 41 -8.03 -10.44 0.39
CA SER A 41 -7.25 -11.42 1.15
C SER A 41 -8.20 -12.36 1.89
N LYS A 42 -7.67 -13.47 2.42
CA LYS A 42 -8.49 -14.53 3.03
C LYS A 42 -9.42 -14.02 4.14
N ASP A 43 -8.92 -13.15 4.99
CA ASP A 43 -9.60 -12.60 6.17
C ASP A 43 -9.85 -11.08 6.06
N GLY A 44 -9.43 -10.46 4.96
CA GLY A 44 -9.57 -9.03 4.73
C GLY A 44 -8.52 -8.19 5.45
N TYR A 45 -7.42 -8.79 5.90
CA TYR A 45 -6.24 -8.09 6.43
C TYR A 45 -5.10 -8.05 5.41
N LEU A 46 -4.03 -7.32 5.77
CA LEU A 46 -2.79 -7.34 5.02
C LEU A 46 -2.25 -8.77 4.92
N ASP A 47 -1.74 -9.11 3.74
CA ASP A 47 -0.91 -10.28 3.52
C ASP A 47 0.20 -9.94 2.54
N ARG A 48 1.09 -10.91 2.29
CA ARG A 48 2.22 -10.70 1.38
C ARG A 48 1.79 -10.25 -0.01
N ASN A 49 0.73 -10.84 -0.58
CA ASN A 49 0.29 -10.53 -1.93
C ASN A 49 -0.30 -9.12 -1.99
N VAL A 50 -1.12 -8.77 -1.00
CA VAL A 50 -1.68 -7.42 -0.86
C VAL A 50 -0.57 -6.38 -0.73
N ILE A 51 0.47 -6.63 0.07
CA ILE A 51 1.60 -5.70 0.23
C ILE A 51 2.32 -5.48 -1.09
N LEU A 52 2.67 -6.55 -1.80
CA LEU A 52 3.38 -6.47 -3.08
C LEU A 52 2.59 -5.67 -4.12
N LYS A 53 1.28 -5.94 -4.18
CA LYS A 53 0.37 -5.28 -5.10
C LYS A 53 0.18 -3.82 -4.74
N TRP A 54 -0.04 -3.51 -3.46
CA TRP A 54 -0.12 -2.15 -2.96
C TRP A 54 1.15 -1.34 -3.29
N ILE A 55 2.34 -1.89 -3.02
CA ILE A 55 3.61 -1.20 -3.32
C ILE A 55 3.70 -0.88 -4.82
N THR A 56 3.39 -1.85 -5.68
CA THR A 56 3.66 -1.76 -7.12
C THR A 56 2.59 -1.00 -7.89
N GLU A 57 1.33 -1.13 -7.49
CA GLU A 57 0.19 -0.59 -8.22
C GLU A 57 -0.36 0.70 -7.59
N THR A 58 -0.15 0.89 -6.28
CA THR A 58 -0.70 2.04 -5.53
C THR A 58 0.40 3.00 -5.10
N PHE A 59 1.35 2.56 -4.27
CA PHE A 59 2.33 3.46 -3.64
C PHE A 59 3.33 4.03 -4.65
N GLU A 60 4.06 3.17 -5.36
CA GLU A 60 5.14 3.58 -6.25
C GLU A 60 4.65 4.48 -7.40
N PRO A 61 3.55 4.16 -8.13
CA PRO A 61 3.06 5.03 -9.20
C PRO A 61 2.60 6.41 -8.70
N GLN A 62 1.84 6.45 -7.60
CA GLN A 62 1.30 7.70 -7.09
C GLN A 62 2.37 8.60 -6.48
N THR A 63 3.35 8.02 -5.78
CA THR A 63 4.45 8.78 -5.20
C THR A 63 5.43 9.25 -6.27
N LYS A 64 5.76 8.41 -7.26
CA LYS A 64 6.63 8.80 -8.38
C LYS A 64 6.06 9.98 -9.17
N ALA A 65 4.75 9.99 -9.42
CA ALA A 65 4.08 11.12 -10.07
C ALA A 65 4.19 12.43 -9.27
N ARG A 66 4.25 12.34 -7.93
CA ARG A 66 4.32 13.48 -7.01
C ARG A 66 5.74 13.93 -6.68
N ALA A 67 6.71 13.03 -6.79
CA ALA A 67 8.05 13.25 -6.25
C ALA A 67 8.86 14.33 -6.99
N LYS A 68 8.43 14.77 -8.19
CA LYS A 68 9.07 15.86 -8.97
C LYS A 68 10.60 15.75 -9.06
N GLY A 69 11.13 14.53 -9.17
CA GLY A 69 12.56 14.24 -9.24
C GLY A 69 13.24 13.90 -7.91
N SER A 70 12.55 14.01 -6.78
CA SER A 70 12.97 13.47 -5.49
C SER A 70 12.70 11.96 -5.39
N ILE A 71 13.38 11.29 -4.45
CA ILE A 71 13.15 9.87 -4.14
C ILE A 71 12.12 9.80 -3.00
N PRO A 72 10.96 9.15 -3.17
CA PRO A 72 10.00 8.97 -2.09
C PRO A 72 10.58 8.13 -0.95
N LEU A 73 10.16 8.43 0.28
CA LEU A 73 10.49 7.66 1.48
C LEU A 73 9.21 7.06 2.05
N LEU A 74 9.15 5.72 2.12
CA LEU A 74 8.09 4.98 2.78
C LEU A 74 8.54 4.61 4.20
N ILE A 75 7.81 5.10 5.20
CA ILE A 75 8.01 4.74 6.61
C ILE A 75 6.76 3.97 7.06
N SER A 76 6.93 2.75 7.55
CA SER A 76 5.82 1.95 8.08
C SER A 76 6.33 0.87 9.02
N ASP A 77 5.65 0.71 10.16
CA ASP A 77 5.78 -0.42 11.09
C ASP A 77 4.87 -1.59 10.67
N ALA A 78 3.68 -1.29 10.15
CA ALA A 78 2.66 -2.28 9.76
C ALA A 78 3.10 -3.26 8.66
N LEU A 79 4.06 -2.87 7.80
CA LEU A 79 4.59 -3.79 6.77
C LEU A 79 5.54 -4.86 7.36
N SER A 80 6.08 -4.62 8.55
CA SER A 80 7.06 -5.52 9.17
C SER A 80 6.44 -6.79 9.74
N ASP A 81 5.18 -6.71 10.22
CA ASP A 81 4.40 -7.82 10.77
C ASP A 81 4.22 -8.99 9.79
N TYR A 82 4.36 -8.71 8.49
CA TYR A 82 4.08 -9.66 7.41
C TYR A 82 5.33 -10.21 6.70
N ASN A 83 6.50 -10.08 7.35
CA ASN A 83 7.85 -10.54 6.97
C ASN A 83 8.77 -9.40 6.49
N THR A 84 9.38 -8.71 7.46
CA THR A 84 10.34 -7.61 7.27
C THR A 84 11.38 -7.89 6.19
N ARG A 85 12.05 -9.05 6.22
CA ARG A 85 13.12 -9.37 5.26
C ARG A 85 12.62 -9.55 3.83
N PHE A 86 11.40 -10.04 3.67
CA PHE A 86 10.76 -10.16 2.36
C PHE A 86 10.46 -8.77 1.78
N VAL A 87 9.85 -7.89 2.58
CA VAL A 87 9.47 -6.54 2.15
C VAL A 87 10.71 -5.71 1.83
N GLU A 88 11.74 -5.76 2.68
CA GLU A 88 13.03 -5.08 2.44
C GLU A 88 13.63 -5.48 1.10
N LYS A 89 13.82 -6.78 0.86
CA LYS A 89 14.38 -7.29 -0.41
C LYS A 89 13.53 -6.95 -1.62
N PHE A 90 12.22 -6.90 -1.46
CA PHE A 90 11.33 -6.50 -2.54
C PHE A 90 11.51 -5.02 -2.89
N CYS A 91 11.67 -4.16 -1.87
CA CYS A 91 11.86 -2.72 -2.01
C CYS A 91 13.24 -2.32 -2.56
N GLU A 92 14.28 -3.15 -2.44
CA GLU A 92 15.63 -2.87 -2.95
C GLU A 92 15.68 -2.51 -4.46
N LYS A 93 14.72 -3.00 -5.25
CA LYS A 93 14.65 -2.78 -6.70
C LYS A 93 13.67 -1.67 -7.10
N LYS A 94 13.15 -0.92 -6.12
CA LYS A 94 12.09 0.08 -6.33
C LYS A 94 12.65 1.48 -6.49
N THR A 95 11.79 2.39 -6.95
CA THR A 95 12.14 3.80 -7.16
C THR A 95 12.00 4.68 -5.90
N PHE A 96 11.83 4.06 -4.73
CA PHE A 96 11.67 4.70 -3.43
C PHE A 96 12.50 3.97 -2.37
N VAL A 97 12.72 4.62 -1.23
CA VAL A 97 13.39 4.01 -0.07
C VAL A 97 12.35 3.56 0.94
N TYR A 98 12.45 2.32 1.41
CA TYR A 98 11.64 1.79 2.51
C TYR A 98 12.45 1.81 3.81
N VAL A 99 11.84 2.36 4.87
CA VAL A 99 12.36 2.34 6.23
C VAL A 99 11.33 1.70 7.14
N ASN A 100 11.72 0.59 7.76
CA ASN A 100 10.92 -0.03 8.82
C ASN A 100 11.07 0.79 10.11
N PHE A 101 9.95 1.17 10.72
CA PHE A 101 9.96 1.85 12.01
C PHE A 101 9.87 0.79 13.12
N ILE A 102 11.02 0.47 13.73
CA ILE A 102 11.07 -0.42 14.89
C ILE A 102 11.08 0.48 16.13
N HIS A 103 10.02 0.39 16.93
CA HIS A 103 9.93 1.03 18.25
C HIS A 103 10.83 0.33 19.28
#